data_AF-A0A175XYL8-F1
#
_entry.id   AF-A0A175XYL8-F1
#
_cell.length_a   1.000
_cell.length_b   1.000
_cell.length_c   1.000
_cell.angle_alpha   90.00
_cell.angle_beta   90.00
_cell.angle_gamma   90.00
#
_symmetry.space_group_name_H-M   'P 1'
#
loop_
_entity.id
_entity.type
_entity.pdbx_description
1 polymer ?
#
loop_
_entity_poly.entity_id
_entity_poly.type
_entity_poly.pdbx_seq_one_letter_code
_entity_poly.pdbx_strand_id
1 'polypeptide(L)'
;MANSYTKAAFCILMSPADVTVLSAATRAIDILDGDSTDEDLKLSFDALGIAFHAAFPAKGNNDFGSFLEIFDEPDHPTFGCDIDIEEPDKEGRCAVTFSGEQVEIEAVARVIFTACKSALPCAFEWAHGSDRLRVGEFGGGCVVITADGIVYHNTRDILDRAITREISGPDEAVDGFVLALADREHGLSFWNNELGFGRLALATVFSENEAGRFDKPIAHTEPEWLAMPAPLA
;
A
#
# COMPACT_ATOMS: atom_id res chain seq x y z
N MET A 1 13.99 29.57 6.21
CA MET A 1 13.20 28.36 6.49
C MET A 1 12.31 28.10 5.29
N ALA A 2 12.24 26.86 4.84
CA ALA A 2 11.28 26.40 3.83
C ALA A 2 10.27 25.53 4.57
N ASN A 3 9.01 25.56 4.16
CA ASN A 3 7.97 24.72 4.73
C ASN A 3 7.77 23.53 3.79
N SER A 4 7.84 22.33 4.34
CA SER A 4 7.53 21.09 3.64
C SER A 4 6.11 20.65 3.97
N TYR A 5 5.45 20.01 3.02
CA TYR A 5 4.07 19.58 3.10
C TYR A 5 3.94 18.17 2.52
N THR A 6 3.25 17.31 3.26
CA THR A 6 2.84 15.98 2.78
C THR A 6 1.34 16.00 2.57
N LYS A 7 0.89 15.92 1.32
CA LYS A 7 -0.51 16.09 0.93
C LYS A 7 -1.09 14.76 0.47
N ALA A 8 -2.31 14.46 0.88
CA ALA A 8 -3.07 13.35 0.36
C ALA A 8 -4.56 13.75 0.33
N ALA A 9 -5.30 13.18 -0.62
CA ALA A 9 -6.75 13.30 -0.72
C ALA A 9 -7.29 12.04 -1.39
N PHE A 10 -7.96 11.18 -0.65
CA PHE A 10 -8.45 9.90 -1.16
C PHE A 10 -9.68 9.42 -0.39
N CYS A 11 -10.47 8.56 -1.04
CA CYS A 11 -11.68 8.00 -0.46
C CYS A 11 -11.62 6.46 -0.50
N ILE A 12 -12.02 5.83 0.61
CA ILE A 12 -12.07 4.38 0.77
C ILE A 12 -13.46 4.00 1.25
N LEU A 13 -14.04 2.95 0.65
CA LEU A 13 -15.27 2.33 1.11
C LEU A 13 -14.96 1.31 2.21
N MET A 14 -15.60 1.44 3.37
CA MET A 14 -15.43 0.50 4.48
C MET A 14 -16.75 0.21 5.20
N SER A 15 -16.78 -0.89 5.95
CA SER A 15 -17.95 -1.28 6.71
C SER A 15 -18.20 -0.34 7.90
N PRO A 16 -19.44 -0.23 8.42
CA PRO A 16 -19.73 0.57 9.61
C PRO A 16 -18.97 0.12 10.86
N ALA A 17 -18.58 -1.15 10.93
CA ALA A 17 -17.77 -1.68 12.02
C ALA A 17 -16.35 -1.09 12.00
N ASP A 18 -15.73 -1.03 10.83
CA ASP A 18 -14.41 -0.40 10.65
C ASP A 18 -14.47 1.10 10.92
N VAL A 19 -15.51 1.79 10.42
CA VAL A 19 -15.76 3.20 10.73
C VAL A 19 -15.82 3.45 12.24
N THR A 20 -16.49 2.56 12.99
CA THR A 20 -16.58 2.69 14.45
C THR A 20 -15.21 2.68 15.12
N VAL A 21 -14.30 1.82 14.64
CA VAL A 21 -12.92 1.75 15.18
C VAL A 21 -12.11 2.96 14.72
N LEU A 22 -12.24 3.39 13.46
CA LEU A 22 -11.55 4.58 12.95
C LEU A 22 -11.98 5.85 13.71
N SER A 23 -13.28 6.04 13.95
CA SER A 23 -13.76 7.16 14.78
C SER A 23 -13.32 7.05 16.25
N ALA A 24 -13.10 5.84 16.77
CA ALA A 24 -12.48 5.67 18.08
C ALA A 24 -10.99 6.03 18.07
N ALA A 25 -10.26 5.72 16.99
CA ALA A 25 -8.87 6.13 16.81
C ALA A 25 -8.70 7.65 16.73
N THR A 26 -9.58 8.37 16.03
CA THR A 26 -9.57 9.85 16.05
C THR A 26 -9.81 10.40 17.45
N ARG A 27 -10.80 9.87 18.18
CA ARG A 27 -11.06 10.26 19.58
C ARG A 27 -9.89 9.93 20.51
N ALA A 28 -9.17 8.83 20.26
CA ALA A 28 -7.97 8.47 21.01
C ALA A 28 -6.88 9.54 20.86
N ILE A 29 -6.69 10.10 19.66
CA ILE A 29 -5.79 11.24 19.44
C ILE A 29 -6.25 12.44 20.26
N ASP A 30 -7.53 12.81 20.20
CA ASP A 30 -8.06 13.95 20.96
C ASP A 30 -7.86 13.80 22.48
N ILE A 31 -8.00 12.56 23.00
CA ILE A 31 -7.75 12.25 24.41
C ILE A 31 -6.27 12.43 24.77
N LEU A 32 -5.37 11.99 23.89
CA LEU A 32 -3.92 12.03 24.09
C LEU A 32 -3.33 13.44 23.93
N ASP A 33 -3.95 14.30 23.13
CA ASP A 33 -3.57 15.72 22.97
C ASP A 33 -4.06 16.60 24.14
N GLY A 34 -5.02 16.11 24.94
CA GLY A 34 -5.55 16.81 26.10
C GLY A 34 -4.67 16.71 27.35
N ASP A 35 -4.70 17.75 28.20
CA ASP A 35 -4.08 17.74 29.54
C ASP A 35 -4.89 16.85 30.52
N SER A 36 -4.78 15.53 30.35
CA SER A 36 -5.48 14.53 31.18
C SER A 36 -4.56 13.91 32.25
N THR A 37 -5.11 13.57 33.40
CA THR A 37 -4.37 12.77 34.41
C THR A 37 -4.32 11.29 34.02
N ASP A 38 -3.41 10.51 34.61
CA ASP A 38 -3.31 9.06 34.34
C ASP A 38 -4.61 8.28 34.62
N GLU A 39 -5.35 8.66 35.67
CA GLU A 39 -6.65 8.05 35.99
C GLU A 39 -7.71 8.41 34.94
N ASP A 40 -7.72 9.65 34.46
CA ASP A 40 -8.63 10.12 33.40
C ASP A 40 -8.32 9.44 32.06
N LEU A 41 -7.03 9.23 31.75
CA LEU A 41 -6.59 8.52 30.55
C LEU A 41 -7.07 7.06 30.54
N LYS A 42 -6.97 6.37 31.67
CA LYS A 42 -7.45 4.99 31.78
C LYS A 42 -8.96 4.90 31.55
N LEU A 43 -9.73 5.77 32.21
CA LEU A 43 -11.19 5.79 32.05
C LEU A 43 -11.59 6.14 30.62
N SER A 44 -10.86 7.06 29.98
CA SER A 44 -11.09 7.44 28.59
C SER A 44 -10.74 6.30 27.63
N PHE A 45 -9.65 5.57 27.88
CA PHE A 45 -9.29 4.37 27.11
C PHE A 45 -10.39 3.32 27.19
N ASP A 46 -10.87 3.00 28.40
CA ASP A 46 -11.94 2.01 28.61
C ASP A 46 -13.24 2.39 27.86
N ALA A 47 -13.49 3.69 27.66
CA ALA A 47 -14.65 4.21 26.95
C ALA A 47 -14.57 4.12 25.41
N LEU A 48 -13.40 3.81 24.83
CA LEU A 48 -13.23 3.69 23.36
C LEU A 48 -13.91 2.44 22.78
N GLY A 49 -14.23 1.48 23.63
CA GLY A 49 -15.08 0.34 23.31
C GLY A 49 -14.35 -0.90 22.79
N ILE A 50 -15.07 -2.02 22.79
CA ILE A 50 -14.52 -3.37 22.59
C ILE A 50 -13.81 -3.51 21.24
N ALA A 51 -14.36 -2.93 20.18
CA ALA A 51 -13.76 -3.03 18.84
C ALA A 51 -12.42 -2.29 18.75
N PHE A 52 -12.30 -1.14 19.43
CA PHE A 52 -11.03 -0.42 19.53
C PHE A 52 -10.01 -1.23 20.33
N HIS A 53 -10.38 -1.77 21.50
CA HIS A 53 -9.48 -2.59 22.31
C HIS A 53 -9.03 -3.88 21.62
N ALA A 54 -9.87 -4.44 20.75
CA ALA A 54 -9.51 -5.61 19.96
C ALA A 54 -8.44 -5.26 18.90
N ALA A 55 -8.52 -4.08 18.29
CA ALA A 55 -7.54 -3.60 17.32
C ALA A 55 -6.26 -3.08 18.01
N PHE A 56 -6.41 -2.41 19.15
CA PHE A 56 -5.35 -1.78 19.93
C PHE A 56 -5.45 -2.21 21.41
N PRO A 57 -4.93 -3.41 21.77
CA PRO A 57 -4.98 -3.91 23.14
C PRO A 57 -4.16 -3.05 24.11
N ALA A 58 -4.60 -2.94 25.36
CA ALA A 58 -3.87 -2.19 26.38
C ALA A 58 -2.40 -2.63 26.49
N LYS A 59 -1.46 -1.70 26.44
CA LYS A 59 -0.02 -2.00 26.45
C LYS A 59 0.80 -0.90 27.09
N GLY A 60 1.67 -1.24 28.05
CA GLY A 60 2.60 -0.30 28.65
C GLY A 60 2.02 0.43 29.86
N ASN A 61 2.57 1.62 30.17
CA ASN A 61 2.19 2.41 31.34
C ASN A 61 0.96 3.28 31.11
N ASN A 62 0.76 3.77 29.89
CA ASN A 62 -0.54 4.26 29.43
C ASN A 62 -1.18 3.14 28.62
N ASP A 63 -2.49 2.91 28.76
CA ASP A 63 -3.14 1.78 28.07
C ASP A 63 -3.13 1.97 26.53
N PHE A 64 -2.82 3.17 26.05
CA PHE A 64 -2.70 3.52 24.63
C PHE A 64 -1.45 3.00 23.93
N GLY A 65 -0.52 2.31 24.60
CA GLY A 65 0.79 2.00 24.01
C GLY A 65 0.74 1.20 22.70
N SER A 66 -0.26 0.34 22.47
CA SER A 66 -0.39 -0.36 21.18
C SER A 66 -0.92 0.55 20.06
N PHE A 67 -1.76 1.52 20.40
CA PHE A 67 -2.23 2.55 19.47
C PHE A 67 -1.08 3.49 19.10
N LEU A 68 -0.28 3.90 20.10
CA LEU A 68 0.87 4.78 19.90
C LEU A 68 1.95 4.20 18.98
N GLU A 69 2.07 2.87 18.90
CA GLU A 69 3.01 2.19 18.01
C GLU A 69 2.75 2.40 16.51
N ILE A 70 1.57 2.93 16.13
CA ILE A 70 1.30 3.25 14.74
C ILE A 70 1.91 4.58 14.31
N PHE A 71 2.29 5.45 15.23
CA PHE A 71 2.83 6.78 14.94
C PHE A 71 4.36 6.76 15.00
N ASP A 72 5.01 7.54 14.12
CA ASP A 72 6.47 7.71 14.15
C ASP A 72 6.90 8.69 15.25
N GLU A 73 6.02 9.62 15.66
CA GLU A 73 6.17 10.49 16.84
C GLU A 73 5.06 10.16 17.88
N PRO A 74 5.27 9.16 18.76
CA PRO A 74 4.28 8.75 19.76
C PRO A 74 3.89 9.82 20.78
N ASP A 75 4.78 10.80 21.01
CA ASP A 75 4.55 11.88 21.97
C ASP A 75 3.60 12.96 21.43
N HIS A 76 3.37 13.00 20.11
CA HIS A 76 2.44 13.92 19.46
C HIS A 76 1.66 13.20 18.35
N PRO A 77 0.79 12.23 18.71
CA PRO A 77 0.11 11.38 17.75
C PRO A 77 -0.88 12.20 16.93
N THR A 78 -0.78 12.12 15.61
CA THR A 78 -1.72 12.77 14.69
C THR A 78 -1.78 12.00 13.36
N PHE A 79 -2.92 12.06 12.67
CA PHE A 79 -3.02 11.62 11.28
C PHE A 79 -2.66 12.74 10.29
N GLY A 80 -2.64 14.00 10.74
CA GLY A 80 -2.30 15.14 9.90
C GLY A 80 -3.28 15.41 8.75
N CYS A 81 -4.47 14.83 8.83
CA CYS A 81 -5.54 14.97 7.84
C CYS A 81 -6.93 15.04 8.51
N ASP A 82 -7.86 15.66 7.81
CA ASP A 82 -9.28 15.56 8.09
C ASP A 82 -9.81 14.20 7.62
N ILE A 83 -10.74 13.63 8.40
CA ILE A 83 -11.41 12.36 8.10
C ILE A 83 -12.91 12.60 8.06
N ASP A 84 -13.47 12.63 6.85
CA ASP A 84 -14.89 12.81 6.62
C ASP A 84 -15.56 11.46 6.34
N ILE A 85 -16.64 11.17 7.05
CA ILE A 85 -17.38 9.89 6.95
C ILE A 85 -18.79 10.19 6.44
N GLU A 86 -19.14 9.62 5.29
CA GLU A 86 -20.49 9.68 4.74
C GLU A 86 -21.42 8.61 5.33
N GLU A 87 -22.73 8.83 5.20
CA GLU A 87 -23.73 7.82 5.54
C GLU A 87 -23.56 6.54 4.69
N PRO A 88 -23.93 5.36 5.21
CA PRO A 88 -23.83 4.12 4.47
C PRO A 88 -24.62 4.15 3.14
N ASP A 89 -23.99 3.65 2.09
CA ASP A 89 -24.61 3.48 0.78
C ASP A 89 -25.66 2.34 0.77
N LYS A 90 -26.20 2.04 -0.42
CA LYS A 90 -27.20 0.97 -0.58
C LYS A 90 -26.66 -0.43 -0.25
N GLU A 91 -25.35 -0.61 -0.30
CA GLU A 91 -24.67 -1.85 0.06
C GLU A 91 -24.24 -1.87 1.54
N GLY A 92 -24.55 -0.80 2.29
CA GLY A 92 -24.23 -0.64 3.69
C GLY A 92 -22.77 -0.26 3.96
N ARG A 93 -22.04 0.26 2.97
CA ARG A 93 -20.66 0.73 3.12
C ARG A 93 -20.61 2.24 3.29
N CYS A 94 -19.73 2.73 4.15
CA CYS A 94 -19.49 4.16 4.31
C CYS A 94 -18.33 4.58 3.40
N ALA A 95 -18.50 5.70 2.69
CA ALA A 95 -17.39 6.38 2.04
C ALA A 95 -16.65 7.22 3.08
N VAL A 96 -15.34 6.98 3.22
CA VAL A 96 -14.47 7.70 4.16
C VAL A 96 -13.39 8.42 3.38
N THR A 97 -13.39 9.75 3.48
CA THR A 97 -12.43 10.61 2.80
C THR A 97 -11.36 11.08 3.77
N PHE A 98 -10.10 10.90 3.39
CA PHE A 98 -8.93 11.42 4.09
C PHE A 98 -8.38 12.56 3.26
N SER A 99 -8.19 13.74 3.85
CA SER A 99 -7.60 14.87 3.13
C SER A 99 -6.80 15.80 4.03
N GLY A 100 -5.62 16.22 3.59
CA GLY A 100 -4.80 17.16 4.36
C GLY A 100 -3.53 17.60 3.64
N GLU A 101 -2.80 18.53 4.27
CA GLU A 101 -1.51 19.05 3.76
C GLU A 101 -0.29 18.73 4.65
N GLN A 102 -0.49 17.99 5.74
CA GLN A 102 0.54 17.48 6.64
C GLN A 102 0.26 16.03 7.03
N VAL A 103 -0.22 15.23 6.07
CA VAL A 103 -0.72 13.87 6.32
C VAL A 103 0.42 12.95 6.75
N GLU A 104 0.21 12.27 7.88
CA GLU A 104 1.10 11.22 8.38
C GLU A 104 0.79 9.90 7.67
N ILE A 105 1.40 9.71 6.49
CA ILE A 105 1.11 8.61 5.56
C ILE A 105 1.24 7.23 6.23
N GLU A 106 2.28 7.03 7.03
CA GLU A 106 2.57 5.81 7.75
C GLU A 106 1.50 5.53 8.82
N ALA A 107 1.12 6.53 9.61
CA ALA A 107 0.08 6.39 10.63
C ALA A 107 -1.28 6.08 10.01
N VAL A 108 -1.64 6.78 8.91
CA VAL A 108 -2.88 6.54 8.16
C VAL A 108 -2.89 5.13 7.56
N ALA A 109 -1.78 4.67 6.97
CA ALA A 109 -1.68 3.34 6.43
C ALA A 109 -1.77 2.26 7.53
N ARG A 110 -1.10 2.47 8.66
CA ARG A 110 -1.09 1.52 9.80
C ARG A 110 -2.45 1.46 10.50
N VAL A 111 -3.20 2.56 10.64
CA VAL A 111 -4.57 2.51 11.19
C VAL A 111 -5.53 1.79 10.24
N ILE A 112 -5.45 2.04 8.93
CA ILE A 112 -6.27 1.32 7.93
C ILE A 112 -5.94 -0.17 7.98
N PHE A 113 -4.65 -0.52 7.95
CA PHE A 113 -4.23 -1.91 8.02
C PHE A 113 -4.68 -2.59 9.31
N THR A 114 -4.56 -1.93 10.46
CA THR A 114 -4.85 -2.56 11.77
C THR A 114 -6.35 -2.66 12.04
N ALA A 115 -7.09 -1.58 11.80
CA ALA A 115 -8.48 -1.42 12.23
C ALA A 115 -9.52 -1.58 11.13
N CYS A 116 -9.16 -1.35 9.86
CA CYS A 116 -10.13 -1.23 8.75
C CYS A 116 -10.04 -2.40 7.78
N LYS A 117 -10.18 -3.63 8.28
CA LYS A 117 -9.95 -4.86 7.49
C LYS A 117 -10.91 -5.02 6.31
N SER A 118 -12.12 -4.48 6.38
CA SER A 118 -13.10 -4.54 5.28
C SER A 118 -12.75 -3.64 4.09
N ALA A 119 -11.85 -2.67 4.28
CA ALA A 119 -11.32 -1.85 3.21
C ALA A 119 -10.29 -2.58 2.34
N LEU A 120 -9.73 -3.71 2.81
CA LEU A 120 -8.62 -4.37 2.14
C LEU A 120 -9.09 -5.29 0.99
N PRO A 121 -8.36 -5.33 -0.14
CA PRO A 121 -7.19 -4.50 -0.46
C PRO A 121 -7.59 -3.07 -0.85
N CYS A 122 -6.78 -2.09 -0.44
CA CYS A 122 -6.93 -0.69 -0.81
C CYS A 122 -5.60 -0.02 -1.13
N ALA A 123 -5.65 1.14 -1.75
CA ALA A 123 -4.47 1.95 -2.02
C ALA A 123 -4.82 3.43 -2.01
N PHE A 124 -3.82 4.29 -1.78
CA PHE A 124 -3.97 5.73 -1.90
C PHE A 124 -2.66 6.39 -2.35
N GLU A 125 -2.79 7.58 -2.92
CA GLU A 125 -1.68 8.39 -3.42
C GLU A 125 -1.37 9.55 -2.45
N TRP A 126 -0.13 9.99 -2.47
CA TRP A 126 0.32 11.15 -1.72
C TRP A 126 1.39 11.92 -2.50
N ALA A 127 1.52 13.20 -2.17
CA ALA A 127 2.51 14.08 -2.74
C ALA A 127 3.30 14.77 -1.62
N HIS A 128 4.59 14.99 -1.86
CA HIS A 128 5.44 15.77 -0.99
C HIS A 128 6.02 16.95 -1.75
N GLY A 129 5.98 18.13 -1.14
CA GLY A 129 6.46 19.36 -1.73
C GLY A 129 6.95 20.36 -0.69
N SER A 130 7.63 21.39 -1.18
CA SER A 130 8.13 22.50 -0.39
C SER A 130 7.66 23.83 -0.97
N ASP A 131 7.44 24.84 -0.14
CA ASP A 131 7.15 26.20 -0.60
C ASP A 131 8.33 26.84 -1.35
N ARG A 132 9.51 26.21 -1.28
CA ARG A 132 10.70 26.58 -2.04
C ARG A 132 11.09 25.46 -2.99
N LEU A 133 11.38 25.83 -4.24
CA LEU A 133 11.82 24.92 -5.28
C LEU A 133 13.28 24.50 -5.09
N ARG A 134 13.52 23.53 -4.21
CA ARG A 134 14.83 22.95 -3.96
C ARG A 134 14.92 21.52 -4.49
N VAL A 135 16.13 21.14 -4.89
CA VAL A 135 16.41 19.80 -5.41
C VAL A 135 16.09 18.75 -4.36
N GLY A 136 15.27 17.77 -4.72
CA GLY A 136 14.91 16.64 -3.85
C GLY A 136 13.79 16.92 -2.84
N GLU A 137 13.21 18.12 -2.81
CA GLU A 137 12.09 18.48 -1.92
C GLU A 137 10.71 18.29 -2.61
N PHE A 138 10.68 17.64 -3.79
CA PHE A 138 9.46 17.29 -4.52
C PHE A 138 9.43 15.79 -4.77
N GLY A 139 8.27 15.18 -4.52
CA GLY A 139 8.04 13.77 -4.73
C GLY A 139 6.63 13.39 -4.35
N GLY A 140 6.46 12.13 -4.02
CA GLY A 140 5.18 11.55 -3.66
C GLY A 140 5.27 10.05 -3.77
N GLY A 141 4.12 9.42 -3.92
CA GLY A 141 4.05 7.99 -4.03
C GLY A 141 2.64 7.46 -3.89
N CYS A 142 2.57 6.15 -3.69
CA CYS A 142 1.35 5.49 -3.30
C CYS A 142 1.62 4.45 -2.21
N VAL A 143 0.59 4.14 -1.45
CA VAL A 143 0.59 3.07 -0.47
C VAL A 143 -0.40 2.02 -0.92
N VAL A 144 0.01 0.76 -0.91
CA VAL A 144 -0.85 -0.39 -1.19
C VAL A 144 -0.97 -1.22 0.08
N ILE A 145 -2.20 -1.47 0.51
CA ILE A 145 -2.50 -2.19 1.75
C ILE A 145 -3.28 -3.45 1.42
N THR A 146 -2.76 -4.59 1.84
CA THR A 146 -3.37 -5.91 1.65
C THR A 146 -3.46 -6.63 2.99
N ALA A 147 -4.06 -7.83 3.00
CA ALA A 147 -4.06 -8.66 4.21
C ALA A 147 -2.64 -9.07 4.67
N ASP A 148 -1.68 -9.13 3.73
CA ASP A 148 -0.30 -9.56 4.00
C ASP A 148 0.60 -8.43 4.52
N GLY A 149 0.19 -7.17 4.35
CA GLY A 149 0.95 -6.02 4.85
C GLY A 149 0.75 -4.75 4.04
N ILE A 150 1.63 -3.79 4.32
CA ILE A 150 1.68 -2.46 3.70
C ILE A 150 2.92 -2.37 2.82
N VAL A 151 2.74 -1.95 1.58
CA VAL A 151 3.83 -1.67 0.64
C VAL A 151 3.80 -0.20 0.28
N TYR A 152 4.95 0.46 0.43
CA TYR A 152 5.15 1.86 0.09
C TYR A 152 5.89 1.96 -1.23
N HIS A 153 5.37 2.77 -2.14
CA HIS A 153 6.03 3.14 -3.38
C HIS A 153 6.24 4.64 -3.36
N ASN A 154 7.44 5.11 -3.67
CA ASN A 154 7.76 6.53 -3.82
C ASN A 154 8.05 6.82 -5.31
N THR A 155 7.88 8.06 -5.73
CA THR A 155 8.25 8.49 -7.08
C THR A 155 9.76 8.45 -7.32
N ARG A 156 10.56 8.40 -6.24
CA ARG A 156 12.01 8.30 -6.32
C ARG A 156 12.47 6.91 -6.74
N ASP A 157 11.88 5.84 -6.22
CA ASP A 157 12.21 4.47 -6.64
C ASP A 157 11.80 4.27 -8.10
N ILE A 158 10.67 4.85 -8.52
CA ILE A 158 10.25 4.86 -9.93
C ILE A 158 11.30 5.56 -10.81
N LEU A 159 11.77 6.74 -10.39
CA LEU A 159 12.80 7.47 -11.12
C LEU A 159 14.13 6.71 -11.16
N ASP A 160 14.57 6.16 -10.03
CA ASP A 160 15.81 5.41 -9.90
C ASP A 160 15.76 4.13 -10.75
N ARG A 161 14.62 3.43 -10.78
CA ARG A 161 14.38 2.29 -11.68
C ARG A 161 14.40 2.71 -13.14
N ALA A 162 13.69 3.79 -13.49
CA ALA A 162 13.63 4.30 -14.85
C ALA A 162 15.02 4.69 -15.36
N ILE A 163 15.81 5.44 -14.60
CA ILE A 163 17.16 5.87 -15.02
C ILE A 163 18.15 4.70 -15.02
N THR A 164 18.06 3.78 -14.06
CA THR A 164 18.90 2.56 -14.05
C THR A 164 18.65 1.75 -15.30
N ARG A 165 17.37 1.60 -15.70
CA ARG A 165 17.01 0.91 -16.93
C ARG A 165 17.56 1.60 -18.18
N GLU A 166 17.42 2.91 -18.28
CA GLU A 166 17.98 3.66 -19.42
C GLU A 166 19.51 3.54 -19.51
N ILE A 167 20.20 3.52 -18.36
CA ILE A 167 21.67 3.37 -18.31
C ILE A 167 22.09 1.92 -18.62
N SER A 168 21.39 0.93 -18.06
CA SER A 168 21.70 -0.49 -18.19
C SER A 168 21.30 -1.07 -19.54
N GLY A 169 20.39 -0.42 -20.28
CA GLY A 169 19.77 -0.98 -21.46
C GLY A 169 18.65 -1.98 -21.11
N PRO A 170 18.04 -2.64 -22.10
CA PRO A 170 16.99 -3.64 -21.87
C PRO A 170 17.51 -4.72 -20.92
N ASP A 171 16.79 -4.96 -19.82
CA ASP A 171 17.09 -6.08 -18.94
C ASP A 171 16.51 -7.32 -19.59
N GLU A 172 17.34 -8.16 -20.21
CA GLU A 172 16.91 -9.36 -20.92
C GLU A 172 16.09 -10.32 -20.04
N ALA A 173 16.23 -10.26 -18.71
CA ALA A 173 15.46 -11.07 -17.76
C ALA A 173 14.04 -10.53 -17.48
N VAL A 174 13.75 -9.28 -17.85
CA VAL A 174 12.48 -8.58 -17.57
C VAL A 174 11.79 -8.12 -18.85
N ASP A 175 12.56 -7.73 -19.87
CA ASP A 175 12.13 -7.21 -21.17
C ASP A 175 12.22 -8.26 -22.29
N GLY A 176 12.49 -9.51 -21.92
CA GLY A 176 12.66 -10.62 -22.84
C GLY A 176 11.34 -11.23 -23.33
N PHE A 177 11.46 -12.42 -23.90
CA PHE A 177 10.38 -13.20 -24.46
C PHE A 177 10.10 -14.41 -23.58
N VAL A 178 8.83 -14.76 -23.43
CA VAL A 178 8.39 -16.03 -22.87
C VAL A 178 7.82 -16.90 -23.99
N LEU A 179 8.13 -18.20 -23.96
CA LEU A 179 7.53 -19.15 -24.90
C LEU A 179 6.19 -19.61 -24.32
N ALA A 180 5.09 -19.26 -24.97
CA ALA A 180 3.75 -19.59 -24.54
C ALA A 180 3.10 -20.60 -25.50
N LEU A 181 2.16 -21.39 -25.01
CA LEU A 181 1.27 -22.17 -25.86
C LEU A 181 -0.17 -22.08 -25.37
N ALA A 182 -1.10 -22.40 -26.27
CA ALA A 182 -2.51 -22.46 -25.94
C ALA A 182 -2.80 -23.63 -24.98
N ASP A 183 -3.31 -23.30 -23.81
CA ASP A 183 -3.70 -24.27 -22.79
C ASP A 183 -5.22 -24.30 -22.62
N ARG A 184 -5.79 -25.50 -22.53
CA ARG A 184 -7.25 -25.66 -22.46
C ARG A 184 -7.86 -25.29 -21.11
N GLU A 185 -7.07 -25.28 -20.04
CA GLU A 185 -7.52 -25.04 -18.68
C GLU A 185 -7.23 -23.60 -18.23
N HIS A 186 -6.11 -23.03 -18.68
CA HIS A 186 -5.61 -21.73 -18.25
C HIS A 186 -5.52 -20.68 -19.37
N GLY A 187 -5.91 -21.04 -20.59
CA GLY A 187 -5.83 -20.18 -21.78
C GLY A 187 -4.41 -20.14 -22.36
N LEU A 188 -3.42 -19.76 -21.54
CA LEU A 188 -2.00 -19.79 -21.89
C LEU A 188 -1.19 -20.52 -20.82
N SER A 189 -0.18 -21.26 -21.27
CA SER A 189 0.84 -21.88 -20.44
C SER A 189 2.23 -21.51 -20.96
N PHE A 190 3.19 -21.32 -20.06
CA PHE A 190 4.48 -20.70 -20.34
C PHE A 190 5.64 -21.63 -20.00
N TRP A 191 6.63 -21.69 -20.88
CA TRP A 191 7.77 -22.59 -20.75
C TRP A 191 8.69 -22.21 -19.58
N ASN A 192 9.12 -23.21 -18.82
CA ASN A 192 10.21 -23.14 -17.86
C ASN A 192 11.24 -24.24 -18.18
N ASN A 193 12.53 -23.91 -18.17
CA ASN A 193 13.60 -24.85 -18.53
C ASN A 193 13.74 -26.07 -17.61
N GLU A 194 13.24 -26.00 -16.37
CA GLU A 194 13.32 -27.05 -15.36
C GLU A 194 11.99 -27.82 -15.20
N LEU A 195 10.86 -27.12 -15.29
CA LEU A 195 9.53 -27.61 -14.95
C LEU A 195 8.63 -27.83 -16.18
N GLY A 196 9.02 -27.35 -17.36
CA GLY A 196 8.20 -27.38 -18.57
C GLY A 196 7.11 -26.31 -18.59
N PHE A 197 6.02 -26.52 -19.34
CA PHE A 197 4.94 -25.55 -19.48
C PHE A 197 4.09 -25.42 -18.21
N GLY A 198 3.95 -24.20 -17.70
CA GLY A 198 3.15 -23.89 -16.51
C GLY A 198 2.77 -22.41 -16.38
N ARG A 199 2.69 -21.91 -15.14
CA ARG A 199 2.26 -20.53 -14.86
C ARG A 199 3.31 -19.51 -15.28
N LEU A 200 2.88 -18.33 -15.75
CA LEU A 200 3.77 -17.22 -16.15
C LEU A 200 4.77 -16.83 -15.06
N ALA A 201 4.36 -16.83 -13.79
CA ALA A 201 5.22 -16.48 -12.64
C ALA A 201 6.44 -17.40 -12.46
N LEU A 202 6.44 -18.57 -13.11
CA LEU A 202 7.55 -19.51 -13.12
C LEU A 202 8.20 -19.60 -14.51
N ALA A 203 7.77 -18.83 -15.50
CA ALA A 203 8.30 -18.93 -16.84
C ALA A 203 9.78 -18.54 -16.89
N THR A 204 10.54 -19.21 -17.76
CA THR A 204 11.87 -18.72 -18.13
C THR A 204 11.71 -17.56 -19.12
N VAL A 205 12.31 -16.43 -18.81
CA VAL A 205 12.41 -15.27 -19.71
C VAL A 205 13.70 -15.42 -20.53
N PHE A 206 13.58 -15.25 -21.84
CA PHE A 206 14.67 -15.38 -22.80
C PHE A 206 14.99 -14.03 -23.43
N SER A 207 16.27 -13.74 -23.67
CA SER A 207 16.63 -12.61 -24.52
C SER A 207 16.19 -12.81 -25.97
N GLU A 208 16.16 -11.75 -26.78
CA GLU A 208 15.86 -11.86 -28.22
C GLU A 208 16.81 -12.84 -28.93
N ASN A 209 18.09 -12.81 -28.57
CA ASN A 209 19.12 -13.67 -29.15
C ASN A 209 18.97 -15.13 -28.69
N GLU A 210 18.61 -15.35 -27.43
CA GLU A 210 18.30 -16.69 -26.92
C GLU A 210 17.06 -17.26 -27.60
N ALA A 211 15.97 -16.49 -27.65
CA ALA A 211 14.72 -16.89 -28.31
C ALA A 211 14.92 -17.23 -29.80
N GLY A 212 15.78 -16.49 -30.49
CA GLY A 212 16.15 -16.76 -31.90
C GLY A 212 16.99 -18.03 -32.10
N ARG A 213 17.63 -18.55 -31.06
CA ARG A 213 18.46 -19.77 -31.10
C ARG A 213 17.83 -20.95 -30.36
N PHE A 214 16.75 -20.72 -29.64
CA PHE A 214 16.13 -21.71 -28.78
C PHE A 214 15.24 -22.65 -29.59
N ASP A 215 15.59 -23.93 -29.58
CA ASP A 215 14.78 -24.97 -30.21
C ASP A 215 13.49 -25.18 -29.42
N LYS A 216 12.36 -24.76 -30.02
CA LYS A 216 11.04 -24.86 -29.38
C LYS A 216 10.71 -26.32 -29.01
N PRO A 217 10.26 -26.60 -27.79
CA PRO A 217 9.84 -27.93 -27.38
C PRO A 217 8.67 -28.43 -28.23
N ILE A 218 8.64 -29.73 -28.50
CA ILE A 218 7.51 -30.37 -29.17
C ILE A 218 6.34 -30.41 -28.19
N ALA A 219 5.24 -29.75 -28.55
CA ALA A 219 4.01 -29.70 -27.76
C ALA A 219 2.78 -29.99 -28.63
N HIS A 220 1.62 -30.14 -27.99
CA HIS A 220 0.33 -30.44 -28.67
C HIS A 220 -0.18 -29.28 -29.54
N THR A 221 0.28 -28.06 -29.27
CA THR A 221 0.08 -26.85 -30.08
C THR A 221 1.43 -26.16 -30.28
N GLU A 222 1.60 -25.48 -31.41
CA GLU A 222 2.84 -24.75 -31.71
C GLU A 222 3.08 -23.66 -30.66
N PRO A 223 4.23 -23.67 -29.95
CA PRO A 223 4.54 -22.62 -29.00
C PRO A 223 4.93 -21.32 -29.71
N GLU A 224 4.45 -20.19 -29.20
CA GLU A 224 4.67 -18.85 -29.74
C GLU A 224 5.45 -17.99 -28.74
N TRP A 225 6.34 -17.14 -29.28
CA TRP A 225 7.08 -16.17 -28.46
C TRP A 225 6.18 -14.97 -28.16
N LEU A 226 6.05 -14.62 -26.89
CA LEU A 226 5.37 -13.42 -26.44
C LEU A 226 6.39 -12.51 -25.73
N ALA A 227 6.41 -11.24 -26.11
CA ALA A 227 7.20 -10.24 -25.39
C ALA A 227 6.60 -10.01 -24.01
N MET A 228 7.44 -9.94 -22.98
CA MET A 228 7.01 -9.54 -21.66
C MET A 228 6.47 -8.09 -21.72
N PRO A 229 5.35 -7.79 -21.03
CA PRO A 229 4.88 -6.42 -20.94
C PRO A 229 5.95 -5.58 -20.25
N ALA A 230 6.15 -4.36 -20.73
CA ALA A 230 7.04 -3.43 -20.04
C ALA A 230 6.58 -3.32 -18.57
N PRO A 231 7.45 -3.59 -17.58
CA PRO A 231 7.07 -3.45 -16.19
C PRO A 231 6.64 -2.01 -15.92
N LEU A 232 5.63 -1.84 -15.07
CA LEU A 232 5.28 -0.53 -14.52
C LEU A 232 6.50 -0.05 -13.72
N ALA A 233 7.07 1.09 -14.12
CA ALA A 233 8.25 1.67 -13.50
C ALA A 233 8.06 1.87 -11.98
#